data_AF-A0A364MW53-F1
#
_entry.id   AF-A0A364MW53-F1
#
_cell.length_a   1.000
_cell.length_b   1.000
_cell.length_c   1.000
_cell.angle_alpha   90.00
_cell.angle_beta   90.00
_cell.angle_gamma   90.00
#
_symmetry.space_group_name_H-M   'P 1'
#
loop_
_entity.id
_entity.type
_entity.pdbx_description
1 polymer ?
#
loop_
_entity_poly.entity_id
_entity_poly.type
_entity_poly.pdbx_seq_one_letter_code
_entity_poly.pdbx_strand_id
1 'polypeptide(L)'
;MAGTRIHGTTDQAACCPTTLPPYHKKMPGLVVKPSKRWEGAVTWDGYFLRMHMKTVMASYDRNDPRTWPTIDSLTQTDNGSDYRHMRTPPAFLAYSQELMQVLVESLPMKRTKEKHTMWRSSVKLHNRFRDYPLNFDQEGTLRPYPHILPRELQAWRILVTGLDDMEAEKNSKPLAAGKVSRETGVVGNVSPAMAYLKIMKTLTGADTLPQAEIAELQEKLGNTMESLYKERERAEKSETDVKQLKVKLKKAEKETITVDNQLSNVEKELQVAQKEAVEANERIVTVWSKMQKLQSARPQKRKALEDASTSQQKVARRRD
;
A
#
# COMPACT_ATOMS: atom_id res chain seq x y z
N MET A 1 -14.41 80.02 24.18
CA MET A 1 -13.07 79.45 23.99
C MET A 1 -13.01 78.81 22.60
N ALA A 2 -11.86 78.92 21.95
CA ALA A 2 -11.50 78.47 20.59
C ALA A 2 -12.26 77.22 20.09
N GLY A 3 -12.71 77.09 18.84
CA GLY A 3 -12.16 77.62 17.60
C GLY A 3 -11.15 76.63 17.01
N THR A 4 -11.59 75.63 16.24
CA THR A 4 -10.84 75.08 15.09
C THR A 4 -11.76 74.27 14.18
N ARG A 5 -11.84 74.69 12.92
CA ARG A 5 -12.35 73.96 11.75
C ARG A 5 -11.15 73.85 10.82
N ILE A 6 -10.69 72.65 10.45
CA ILE A 6 -9.79 72.47 9.31
C ILE A 6 -10.21 71.22 8.52
N HIS A 7 -10.26 71.43 7.21
CA HIS A 7 -10.57 70.53 6.11
C HIS A 7 -9.41 69.59 5.72
N GLY A 8 -9.77 68.55 4.96
CA GLY A 8 -8.93 67.91 3.94
C GLY A 8 -8.22 66.65 4.43
N THR A 9 -8.05 65.58 3.65
CA THR A 9 -8.33 65.30 2.24
C THR A 9 -8.16 63.78 2.09
N THR A 10 -8.91 63.20 1.15
CA THR A 10 -8.53 62.10 0.26
C THR A 10 -7.44 61.12 0.74
N ASP A 11 -7.80 59.84 0.92
CA ASP A 11 -7.24 58.82 0.04
C ASP A 11 -8.03 57.52 0.04
N GLN A 12 -8.45 57.16 -1.17
CA GLN A 12 -8.81 55.81 -1.55
C GLN A 12 -7.56 54.94 -1.40
N ALA A 13 -7.63 53.90 -0.57
CA ALA A 13 -6.74 52.76 -0.70
C ALA A 13 -7.58 51.50 -0.83
N ALA A 14 -8.11 51.33 -2.03
CA ALA A 14 -8.36 50.00 -2.57
C ALA A 14 -7.02 49.26 -2.60
N CYS A 15 -6.79 48.39 -1.63
CA CYS A 15 -5.67 47.45 -1.67
C CYS A 15 -6.24 46.03 -1.79
N CYS A 16 -6.44 45.67 -3.06
CA CYS A 16 -6.23 44.36 -3.67
C CYS A 16 -6.79 43.11 -2.95
N PRO A 17 -7.78 42.42 -3.55
CA PRO A 17 -7.86 40.98 -3.35
C PRO A 17 -6.57 40.37 -3.90
N THR A 18 -5.83 39.64 -3.06
CA THR A 18 -4.73 38.77 -3.49
C THR A 18 -5.33 37.71 -4.41
N THR A 19 -5.42 38.09 -5.68
CA THR A 19 -5.71 37.22 -6.79
C THR A 19 -4.53 36.27 -6.84
N LEU A 20 -4.75 35.03 -6.39
CA LEU A 20 -3.80 33.94 -6.57
C LEU A 20 -3.33 33.97 -8.03
N PRO A 21 -2.02 33.94 -8.31
CA PRO A 21 -1.56 33.92 -9.68
C PRO A 21 -2.15 32.68 -10.37
N PRO A 22 -2.70 32.82 -11.59
CA PRO A 22 -3.11 31.65 -12.35
C PRO A 22 -1.82 30.96 -12.75
N TYR A 23 -1.46 29.89 -12.03
CA TYR A 23 -0.44 28.94 -12.47
C TYR A 23 -0.98 28.12 -13.66
N HIS A 24 -1.32 28.81 -14.74
CA HIS A 24 -1.34 28.27 -16.10
C HIS A 24 0.03 28.49 -16.74
N LYS A 25 1.10 28.00 -16.08
CA LYS A 25 2.28 27.63 -16.84
C LYS A 25 2.04 26.23 -17.35
N LYS A 26 1.74 26.14 -18.65
CA LYS A 26 1.81 24.91 -19.44
C LYS A 26 3.12 24.20 -19.07
N MET A 27 3.05 23.16 -18.26
CA MET A 27 4.11 22.15 -18.21
C MET A 27 3.74 21.10 -19.26
N PRO A 28 4.39 21.08 -20.44
CA PRO A 28 4.16 20.05 -21.44
C PRO A 28 4.97 18.79 -21.07
N GLY A 29 4.80 18.31 -19.84
CA GLY A 29 5.14 16.96 -19.45
C GLY A 29 3.83 16.30 -19.03
N LEU A 30 3.52 15.12 -19.55
CA LEU A 30 2.29 14.39 -19.19
C LEU A 30 2.22 14.22 -17.67
N VAL A 31 1.48 15.11 -17.00
CA VAL A 31 1.19 15.02 -15.58
C VAL A 31 0.36 13.76 -15.39
N VAL A 32 0.85 12.85 -14.54
CA VAL A 32 0.13 11.61 -14.26
C VAL A 32 -0.97 11.92 -13.26
N LYS A 33 -2.18 11.55 -13.63
CA LYS A 33 -3.40 11.70 -12.85
C LYS A 33 -4.03 10.32 -12.61
N PRO A 34 -4.85 10.17 -11.57
CA PRO A 34 -5.66 8.97 -11.37
C PRO A 34 -6.50 8.64 -12.61
N SER A 35 -6.78 7.36 -12.81
CA SER A 35 -7.46 6.87 -14.02
C SER A 35 -8.94 7.27 -14.06
N LYS A 36 -9.68 6.96 -12.99
CA LYS A 36 -11.12 7.18 -12.81
C LYS A 36 -11.49 7.26 -11.34
N ARG A 37 -12.72 7.69 -11.04
CA ARG A 37 -13.32 7.59 -9.70
C ARG A 37 -13.60 6.13 -9.34
N TRP A 38 -13.36 5.74 -8.09
CA TRP A 38 -13.77 4.44 -7.54
C TRP A 38 -15.23 4.51 -7.06
N GLU A 39 -16.08 3.60 -7.56
CA GLU A 39 -17.51 3.54 -7.21
C GLU A 39 -17.88 2.33 -6.33
N GLY A 40 -16.92 1.42 -6.07
CA GLY A 40 -17.17 0.23 -5.25
C GLY A 40 -17.05 0.46 -3.75
N ALA A 41 -17.38 -0.55 -2.96
CA ALA A 41 -17.20 -0.52 -1.52
C ALA A 41 -15.72 -0.33 -1.14
N VAL A 42 -15.45 0.43 -0.07
CA VAL A 42 -14.10 0.69 0.42
C VAL A 42 -13.93 0.04 1.78
N THR A 43 -12.84 -0.71 1.93
CA THR A 43 -12.42 -1.32 3.20
C THR A 43 -11.07 -0.75 3.64
N TRP A 44 -10.87 -0.67 4.95
CA TRP A 44 -9.59 -0.27 5.55
C TRP A 44 -8.53 -1.37 5.46
N ASP A 45 -8.91 -2.58 5.05
CA ASP A 45 -7.94 -3.61 4.67
C ASP A 45 -7.44 -3.36 3.24
N GLY A 46 -6.22 -2.83 3.14
CA GLY A 46 -5.62 -2.52 1.85
C GLY A 46 -5.36 -3.73 0.97
N TYR A 47 -5.20 -4.93 1.51
CA TYR A 47 -5.05 -6.14 0.69
C TYR A 47 -6.37 -6.48 0.01
N PHE A 48 -7.46 -6.59 0.77
CA PHE A 48 -8.78 -6.90 0.21
C PHE A 48 -9.28 -5.81 -0.75
N LEU A 49 -9.06 -4.53 -0.42
CA LEU A 49 -9.44 -3.43 -1.29
C LEU A 49 -8.75 -3.52 -2.66
N ARG A 50 -7.43 -3.73 -2.67
CA ARG A 50 -6.66 -3.85 -3.93
C ARG A 50 -6.99 -5.11 -4.72
N MET A 51 -7.27 -6.23 -4.03
CA MET A 51 -7.74 -7.45 -4.68
C MET A 51 -9.09 -7.21 -5.35
N HIS A 52 -10.04 -6.60 -4.65
CA HIS A 52 -11.34 -6.26 -5.20
C HIS A 52 -11.24 -5.29 -6.39
N MET A 53 -10.42 -4.24 -6.27
CA MET A 53 -10.14 -3.32 -7.38
C MET A 53 -9.53 -4.05 -8.58
N LYS A 54 -8.58 -4.96 -8.37
CA LYS A 54 -7.99 -5.75 -9.47
C LYS A 54 -9.02 -6.65 -10.17
N THR A 55 -9.99 -7.19 -9.41
CA THR A 55 -11.08 -8.01 -9.96
C THR A 55 -12.06 -7.17 -10.78
N VAL A 56 -12.45 -5.99 -10.29
CA VAL A 56 -13.45 -5.12 -10.95
C VAL A 56 -12.81 -4.27 -12.06
N MET A 57 -11.55 -3.88 -11.91
CA MET A 57 -10.77 -3.07 -12.83
C MET A 57 -9.51 -3.84 -13.24
N ALA A 58 -9.61 -4.62 -14.32
CA ALA A 58 -8.48 -5.42 -14.83
C ALA A 58 -7.22 -4.58 -15.14
N SER A 59 -7.38 -3.29 -15.40
CA SER A 59 -6.28 -2.35 -15.64
C SER A 59 -5.55 -1.91 -14.36
N TYR A 60 -6.07 -2.22 -13.16
CA TYR A 60 -5.47 -1.80 -11.91
C TYR A 60 -4.14 -2.52 -11.65
N ASP A 61 -3.08 -1.74 -11.49
CA ASP A 61 -1.75 -2.19 -11.08
C ASP A 61 -1.24 -1.36 -9.89
N ARG A 62 -0.99 -2.04 -8.77
CA ARG A 62 -0.42 -1.41 -7.56
C ARG A 62 0.94 -0.75 -7.80
N ASN A 63 1.69 -1.16 -8.82
CA ASN A 63 3.01 -0.63 -9.16
C ASN A 63 2.95 0.46 -10.23
N ASP A 64 1.77 0.76 -10.78
CA ASP A 64 1.58 1.86 -11.73
C ASP A 64 0.49 2.85 -11.27
N PRO A 65 0.88 3.98 -10.65
CA PRO A 65 -0.05 5.02 -10.19
C PRO A 65 -1.01 5.55 -11.25
N ARG A 66 -0.67 5.43 -12.54
CA ARG A 66 -1.55 5.81 -13.66
C ARG A 66 -2.84 5.00 -13.70
N THR A 67 -2.82 3.81 -13.13
CA THR A 67 -3.96 2.90 -13.14
C THR A 67 -4.86 3.07 -11.92
N TRP A 68 -4.38 3.74 -10.87
CA TRP A 68 -5.08 3.83 -9.60
C TRP A 68 -6.35 4.67 -9.72
N PRO A 69 -7.47 4.18 -9.18
CA PRO A 69 -8.68 4.98 -9.10
C PRO A 69 -8.59 5.98 -7.93
N THR A 70 -9.36 7.06 -8.01
CA THR A 70 -9.53 8.03 -6.92
C THR A 70 -10.62 7.58 -5.96
N ILE A 71 -10.28 7.48 -4.68
CA ILE A 71 -11.21 7.22 -3.57
C ILE A 71 -11.65 8.55 -2.97
N ASP A 72 -12.94 8.84 -3.04
CA ASP A 72 -13.50 10.09 -2.49
C ASP A 72 -14.02 9.94 -1.06
N SER A 73 -14.39 8.72 -0.67
CA SER A 73 -14.90 8.43 0.67
C SER A 73 -14.41 7.06 1.11
N LEU A 74 -13.88 6.98 2.33
CA LEU A 74 -13.68 5.72 3.04
C LEU A 74 -14.98 5.42 3.78
N THR A 75 -15.78 4.50 3.26
CA THR A 75 -17.00 4.05 3.95
C THR A 75 -16.65 3.50 5.33
N GLN A 76 -17.48 3.83 6.32
CA GLN A 76 -17.51 3.10 7.59
C GLN A 76 -17.79 1.63 7.25
N THR A 77 -17.19 0.70 8.00
CA THR A 77 -17.48 -0.74 7.81
C THR A 77 -18.98 -1.00 8.00
N ASP A 78 -19.45 -2.21 7.68
CA ASP A 78 -20.84 -2.65 7.90
C ASP A 78 -21.32 -2.40 9.35
N ASN A 79 -20.38 -2.22 10.28
CA ASN A 79 -20.59 -1.96 11.70
C ASN A 79 -20.65 -0.46 12.05
N GLY A 80 -20.62 0.45 11.07
CA GLY A 80 -20.68 1.91 11.26
C GLY A 80 -19.43 2.53 11.90
N SER A 81 -18.32 1.80 11.98
CA SER A 81 -17.11 2.27 12.67
C SER A 81 -16.27 3.22 11.81
N ASP A 82 -15.92 4.38 12.36
CA ASP A 82 -15.02 5.35 11.74
C ASP A 82 -13.55 5.10 12.12
N TYR A 83 -12.80 4.51 11.21
CA TYR A 83 -11.39 4.18 11.44
C TYR A 83 -10.42 5.33 11.11
N ARG A 84 -10.90 6.50 10.65
CA ARG A 84 -10.03 7.62 10.24
C ARG A 84 -9.04 8.02 11.33
N HIS A 85 -9.43 7.94 12.61
CA HIS A 85 -8.57 8.30 13.74
C HIS A 85 -7.77 7.14 14.33
N MET A 86 -7.99 5.92 13.87
CA MET A 86 -7.40 4.70 14.46
C MET A 86 -6.42 3.99 13.53
N ARG A 87 -6.62 4.10 12.21
CA ARG A 87 -5.83 3.38 11.20
C ARG A 87 -5.31 4.32 10.13
N THR A 88 -4.15 3.97 9.58
CA THR A 88 -3.60 4.62 8.38
C THR A 88 -4.41 4.15 7.16
N PRO A 89 -4.77 5.04 6.23
CA PRO A 89 -5.51 4.65 5.03
C PRO A 89 -4.72 3.61 4.20
N PRO A 90 -5.40 2.81 3.36
CA PRO A 90 -4.70 1.90 2.46
C PRO A 90 -3.72 2.61 1.49
N ALA A 91 -2.45 2.21 1.51
CA ALA A 91 -1.44 2.72 0.57
C ALA A 91 -1.65 2.18 -0.87
N PHE A 92 -0.97 2.81 -1.83
CA PHE A 92 -0.98 2.48 -3.27
C PHE A 92 -2.33 2.74 -3.96
N LEU A 93 -2.96 3.85 -3.56
CA LEU A 93 -4.24 4.34 -4.06
C LEU A 93 -4.20 5.86 -4.14
N ALA A 94 -5.04 6.44 -5.00
CA ALA A 94 -5.27 7.87 -5.03
C ALA A 94 -6.48 8.21 -4.16
N TYR A 95 -6.40 9.30 -3.41
CA TYR A 95 -7.52 9.83 -2.64
C TYR A 95 -7.95 11.19 -3.17
N SER A 96 -9.21 11.54 -2.99
CA SER A 96 -9.67 12.90 -3.21
C SER A 96 -8.93 13.85 -2.27
N GLN A 97 -8.82 15.10 -2.72
CA GLN A 97 -8.10 16.11 -1.97
C GLN A 97 -8.76 16.40 -0.61
N GLU A 98 -10.09 16.53 -0.62
CA GLU A 98 -10.89 16.76 0.57
C GLU A 98 -10.72 15.64 1.60
N LEU A 99 -10.77 14.38 1.14
CA LEU A 99 -10.59 13.23 2.02
C LEU A 99 -9.16 13.19 2.58
N MET A 100 -8.16 13.44 1.74
CA MET A 100 -6.77 13.41 2.19
C MET A 100 -6.47 14.52 3.19
N GLN A 101 -7.08 15.71 3.06
CA GLN A 101 -6.96 16.77 4.07
C GLN A 101 -7.46 16.30 5.44
N VAL A 102 -8.65 15.69 5.49
CA VAL A 102 -9.21 15.10 6.73
C VAL A 102 -8.30 13.99 7.27
N LEU A 103 -7.78 13.13 6.40
CA LEU A 103 -6.88 12.04 6.80
C LEU A 103 -5.55 12.58 7.33
N VAL A 104 -4.97 13.64 6.77
CA VAL A 104 -3.72 14.24 7.27
C VAL A 104 -3.88 14.79 8.69
N GLU A 105 -5.07 15.27 9.03
CA GLU A 105 -5.41 15.75 10.37
C GLU A 105 -5.66 14.62 11.38
N SER A 106 -5.86 13.40 10.91
CA SER A 106 -6.05 12.24 11.77
C SER A 106 -4.79 11.82 12.54
N LEU A 107 -4.97 11.24 13.72
CA LEU A 107 -3.88 10.78 14.59
C LEU A 107 -2.89 9.81 13.90
N PRO A 108 -3.35 8.77 13.16
CA PRO A 108 -2.45 7.81 12.53
C PRO A 108 -1.55 8.45 11.46
N MET A 109 -2.09 9.35 10.65
CA MET A 109 -1.32 10.07 9.62
C MET A 109 -0.44 11.18 10.20
N LYS A 110 -0.80 11.79 11.33
CA LYS A 110 0.11 12.70 12.06
C LYS A 110 1.36 11.98 12.56
N ARG A 111 1.21 10.71 12.98
CA ARG A 111 2.31 9.87 13.49
C ARG A 111 3.22 9.30 12.40
N THR A 112 2.79 9.24 11.13
CA THR A 112 3.64 8.81 10.01
C THR A 112 4.70 9.85 9.61
N LYS A 113 4.80 10.98 10.32
CA LYS A 113 5.90 11.93 10.17
C LYS A 113 7.23 11.27 10.54
N GLU A 114 8.21 11.45 9.65
CA GLU A 114 9.64 11.30 9.90
C GLU A 114 10.10 9.96 10.51
N LYS A 115 10.25 8.96 9.63
CA LYS A 115 11.42 8.10 9.72
C LYS A 115 12.17 8.30 8.42
N HIS A 116 13.28 9.03 8.46
CA HIS A 116 14.20 9.10 7.33
C HIS A 116 14.60 7.68 6.94
N THR A 117 14.04 7.17 5.85
CA THR A 117 14.44 5.90 5.26
C THR A 117 15.81 6.11 4.63
N MET A 118 16.87 5.72 5.35
CA MET A 118 18.22 5.58 4.80
C MET A 118 18.24 4.43 3.80
N TRP A 119 17.83 4.65 2.54
CA TRP A 119 18.14 3.71 1.48
C TRP A 119 18.57 4.45 0.21
N ARG A 120 19.88 4.40 -0.01
CA ARG A 120 20.68 4.58 -1.24
C ARG A 120 20.37 5.80 -2.13
N SER A 121 21.36 6.69 -2.17
CA SER A 121 21.63 7.79 -3.11
C SER A 121 20.67 9.00 -3.16
N SER A 122 21.26 10.14 -2.79
CA SER A 122 20.95 11.54 -3.13
C SER A 122 19.56 12.16 -2.89
N VAL A 123 18.47 11.41 -2.72
CA VAL A 123 17.13 12.02 -2.48
C VAL A 123 16.44 11.37 -1.28
N LYS A 124 16.43 12.08 -0.15
CA LYS A 124 15.63 11.68 1.02
C LYS A 124 14.15 11.85 0.66
N LEU A 125 13.43 10.75 0.42
CA LEU A 125 11.99 10.78 0.12
C LEU A 125 11.15 10.53 1.39
N HIS A 126 10.02 11.24 1.52
CA HIS A 126 9.13 11.10 2.67
C HIS A 126 8.25 9.83 2.58
N ASN A 127 7.96 9.15 3.71
CA ASN A 127 7.12 7.94 3.71
C ASN A 127 5.72 8.18 3.11
N ARG A 128 5.16 9.37 3.32
CA ARG A 128 3.89 9.77 2.68
C ARG A 128 3.97 9.79 1.15
N PHE A 129 5.11 10.18 0.59
CA PHE A 129 5.34 10.13 -0.86
C PHE A 129 5.39 8.68 -1.36
N ARG A 130 6.06 7.80 -0.59
CA ARG A 130 6.12 6.37 -0.90
C ARG A 130 4.73 5.74 -0.97
N ASP A 131 3.89 6.03 0.01
CA ASP A 131 2.60 5.35 0.18
C ASP A 131 1.48 5.98 -0.68
N TYR A 132 1.56 7.30 -0.91
CA TYR A 132 0.54 8.09 -1.62
C TYR A 132 1.18 9.11 -2.58
N PRO A 133 1.94 8.65 -3.61
CA PRO A 133 2.69 9.51 -4.53
C PRO A 133 1.86 10.54 -5.31
N LEU A 134 0.57 10.25 -5.51
CA LEU A 134 -0.34 11.17 -6.20
C LEU A 134 -0.84 12.27 -5.27
N ASN A 135 -0.88 12.05 -3.96
CA ASN A 135 -1.39 13.01 -2.99
C ASN A 135 -0.28 13.86 -2.38
N PHE A 136 0.94 13.33 -2.23
CA PHE A 136 2.06 14.06 -1.60
C PHE A 136 3.21 14.30 -2.57
N ASP A 137 4.00 15.34 -2.32
CA ASP A 137 5.28 15.57 -2.97
C ASP A 137 6.42 14.78 -2.32
N GLN A 138 7.63 14.87 -2.89
CA GLN A 138 8.81 14.15 -2.43
C GLN A 138 9.18 14.50 -0.98
N GLU A 139 8.86 15.73 -0.58
CA GLU A 139 9.05 16.31 0.74
C GLU A 139 7.97 15.85 1.75
N GLY A 140 6.87 15.25 1.27
CA GLY A 140 5.77 14.77 2.11
C GLY A 140 4.70 15.83 2.38
N THR A 141 4.70 16.92 1.63
CA THR A 141 3.68 17.97 1.62
C THR A 141 2.48 17.51 0.81
N LEU A 142 1.29 17.83 1.29
CA LEU A 142 0.04 17.53 0.58
C LEU A 142 -0.07 18.43 -0.66
N ARG A 143 -0.22 17.84 -1.83
CA ARG A 143 -0.43 18.56 -3.10
C ARG A 143 -1.83 19.18 -3.13
N PRO A 144 -2.06 20.23 -3.94
CA PRO A 144 -3.40 20.79 -4.13
C PRO A 144 -4.33 19.89 -4.95
N TYR A 145 -3.78 19.00 -5.78
CA TYR A 145 -4.53 18.07 -6.63
C TYR A 145 -3.85 16.69 -6.62
N PRO A 146 -4.60 15.59 -6.80
CA PRO A 146 -4.01 14.26 -6.90
C PRO A 146 -3.29 14.09 -8.25
N HIS A 147 -1.97 14.32 -8.27
CA HIS A 147 -1.13 14.20 -9.45
C HIS A 147 0.33 13.94 -9.09
N ILE A 148 1.10 13.42 -10.03
CA ILE A 148 2.54 13.25 -9.90
C ILE A 148 3.27 13.66 -11.19
N LEU A 149 4.40 14.35 -11.05
CA LEU A 149 5.23 14.71 -12.19
C LEU A 149 6.01 13.49 -12.70
N PRO A 150 6.33 13.40 -14.00
CA PRO A 150 7.07 12.26 -14.56
C PRO A 150 8.38 11.93 -13.83
N ARG A 151 9.17 12.95 -13.47
CA ARG A 151 10.43 12.80 -12.72
C ARG A 151 10.20 12.25 -11.31
N GLU A 152 9.13 12.68 -10.67
CA GLU A 152 8.77 12.20 -9.33
C GLU A 152 8.26 10.77 -9.39
N LEU A 153 7.48 10.42 -10.42
CA LEU A 153 7.00 9.06 -10.65
C LEU A 153 8.17 8.09 -10.83
N GLN A 154 9.20 8.52 -11.55
CA GLN A 154 10.42 7.76 -11.73
C GLN A 154 11.14 7.51 -10.38
N ALA A 155 11.34 8.57 -9.59
CA ALA A 155 11.91 8.46 -8.24
C ALA A 155 11.07 7.55 -7.32
N TRP A 156 9.75 7.63 -7.41
CA TRP A 156 8.84 6.77 -6.67
C TRP A 156 8.95 5.30 -7.11
N ARG A 157 9.07 5.02 -8.40
CA ARG A 157 9.25 3.66 -8.91
C ARG A 157 10.52 3.04 -8.35
N ILE A 158 11.66 3.73 -8.46
CA ILE A 158 12.93 3.28 -7.86
C ILE A 158 12.73 2.95 -6.38
N LEU A 159 12.04 3.81 -5.64
CA LEU A 159 11.79 3.63 -4.20
C LEU A 159 10.96 2.38 -3.88
N VAL A 160 9.92 2.07 -4.68
CA VAL A 160 8.95 1.02 -4.36
C VAL A 160 9.31 -0.34 -4.97
N THR A 161 9.96 -0.36 -6.14
CA THR A 161 10.35 -1.60 -6.82
C THR A 161 11.82 -1.96 -6.63
N GLY A 162 12.67 -1.02 -6.18
CA GLY A 162 14.11 -1.24 -6.08
C GLY A 162 14.80 -1.44 -7.43
N LEU A 163 14.11 -1.12 -8.53
CA LEU A 163 14.66 -1.19 -9.88
C LEU A 163 15.34 0.16 -10.17
N ASP A 164 16.66 0.17 -10.19
CA ASP A 164 17.43 1.29 -10.75
C ASP A 164 17.09 1.47 -12.23
N ASP A 165 16.86 2.71 -12.65
CA ASP A 165 16.59 3.08 -14.03
C ASP A 165 17.82 2.88 -14.92
N MET A 166 18.01 1.67 -15.41
CA MET A 166 18.89 1.39 -16.55
C MET A 166 18.14 1.21 -17.87
N GLU A 167 16.79 1.27 -17.89
CA GLU A 167 16.01 0.97 -19.10
C GLU A 167 15.19 2.14 -19.68
N ALA A 168 14.98 3.25 -18.97
CA ALA A 168 14.10 4.32 -19.45
C ALA A 168 14.76 5.32 -20.44
N GLU A 169 16.09 5.40 -20.50
CA GLU A 169 16.78 6.37 -21.37
C GLU A 169 17.00 5.91 -22.82
N LYS A 170 16.61 4.68 -23.19
CA LYS A 170 16.83 4.15 -24.56
C LYS A 170 15.72 4.43 -25.57
N ASN A 171 14.53 4.91 -25.17
CA ASN A 171 13.37 4.93 -26.06
C ASN A 171 12.65 6.28 -26.27
N SER A 172 13.16 7.41 -25.76
CA SER A 172 12.60 8.73 -26.12
C SER A 172 13.32 9.34 -27.34
N LYS A 173 12.85 8.99 -28.55
CA LYS A 173 13.05 9.83 -29.75
C LYS A 173 12.21 11.10 -29.60
N PRO A 174 12.76 12.33 -29.74
CA PRO A 174 11.95 13.51 -29.97
C PRO A 174 11.60 13.62 -31.46
N LEU A 175 10.31 13.77 -31.74
CA LEU A 175 9.77 14.16 -33.05
C LEU A 175 10.36 15.52 -33.47
N ALA A 176 10.76 15.60 -34.74
CA ALA A 176 11.19 16.83 -35.40
C ALA A 176 10.00 17.71 -35.83
N ALA A 177 10.19 19.04 -35.69
CA ALA A 177 9.67 20.19 -36.46
C ALA A 177 9.39 21.36 -35.50
N GLY A 178 9.85 22.60 -35.66
CA GLY A 178 10.68 23.25 -36.67
C GLY A 178 11.09 24.67 -36.19
N LYS A 179 12.26 25.12 -36.68
CA LYS A 179 12.86 26.46 -36.79
C LYS A 179 12.29 27.65 -35.98
N VAL A 180 13.13 28.27 -35.14
CA VAL A 180 13.57 29.69 -35.25
C VAL A 180 14.98 29.83 -34.66
N SER A 181 15.89 30.47 -35.41
CA SER A 181 17.30 30.74 -35.11
C SER A 181 17.57 31.64 -33.89
N ARG A 182 18.62 31.34 -33.10
CA ARG A 182 19.84 32.17 -32.95
C ARG A 182 20.86 31.56 -31.97
N GLU A 183 22.00 31.17 -32.54
CA GLU A 183 23.40 31.29 -32.08
C GLU A 183 23.88 31.02 -30.63
N THR A 184 24.93 30.18 -30.61
CA THR A 184 26.09 30.06 -29.68
C THR A 184 25.99 29.15 -28.44
N GLY A 185 26.80 28.09 -28.46
CA GLY A 185 27.08 27.20 -27.32
C GLY A 185 27.04 25.69 -27.66
N VAL A 186 27.95 25.20 -28.50
CA VAL A 186 28.02 23.77 -28.86
C VAL A 186 28.69 22.98 -27.72
N VAL A 187 27.88 22.27 -26.92
CA VAL A 187 28.33 21.08 -26.17
C VAL A 187 27.52 19.90 -26.70
N GLY A 188 28.02 19.30 -27.78
CA GLY A 188 27.42 18.13 -28.41
C GLY A 188 27.85 16.85 -27.72
N ASN A 189 26.87 16.02 -27.34
CA ASN A 189 27.05 14.64 -26.90
C ASN A 189 27.91 13.86 -27.91
N VAL A 190 29.11 13.48 -27.49
CA VAL A 190 30.04 12.71 -28.31
C VAL A 190 29.82 11.22 -28.00
N SER A 191 29.34 10.45 -28.98
CA SER A 191 29.29 8.98 -28.93
C SER A 191 30.67 8.41 -28.54
N PRO A 192 30.76 7.29 -27.77
CA PRO A 192 32.05 6.68 -27.40
C PRO A 192 33.00 6.46 -28.57
N ALA A 193 32.47 6.13 -29.76
CA ALA A 193 33.25 5.99 -30.99
C ALA A 193 33.82 7.32 -31.51
N MET A 194 33.07 8.41 -31.36
CA MET A 194 33.52 9.76 -31.71
C MET A 194 34.49 10.32 -30.66
N ALA A 195 34.36 9.94 -29.39
CA ALA A 195 35.31 10.29 -28.35
C ALA A 195 36.65 9.60 -28.60
N TYR A 196 36.62 8.30 -28.95
CA TYR A 196 37.80 7.55 -29.36
C TYR A 196 38.48 8.14 -30.59
N LEU A 197 37.73 8.46 -31.65
CA LEU A 197 38.29 9.11 -32.85
C LEU A 197 38.86 10.49 -32.56
N LYS A 198 38.25 11.26 -31.65
CA LYS A 198 38.75 12.57 -31.23
C LYS A 198 40.05 12.44 -30.42
N ILE A 199 40.15 11.46 -29.52
CA ILE A 199 41.36 11.14 -28.76
C ILE A 199 42.49 10.69 -29.68
N MET A 200 42.21 9.80 -30.64
CA MET A 200 43.20 9.34 -31.63
C MET A 200 43.66 10.47 -32.55
N LYS A 201 42.77 11.39 -32.91
CA LYS A 201 43.09 12.58 -33.71
C LYS A 201 43.89 13.63 -32.93
N THR A 202 43.68 13.76 -31.61
CA THR A 202 44.52 14.62 -30.75
C THR A 202 45.90 14.01 -30.50
N LEU A 203 46.01 12.67 -30.38
CA LEU A 203 47.29 11.99 -30.20
C LEU A 203 48.20 12.04 -31.44
N THR A 204 47.62 12.24 -32.63
CA THR A 204 48.35 12.29 -33.91
C THR A 204 48.61 13.71 -34.42
N GLY A 205 48.04 14.74 -33.79
CA GLY A 205 47.90 16.07 -34.39
C GLY A 205 48.61 17.24 -33.71
N ALA A 206 48.93 17.22 -32.42
CA ALA A 206 49.62 18.36 -31.80
C ALA A 206 50.26 18.00 -30.46
N ASP A 207 51.41 18.62 -30.25
CA ASP A 207 52.20 18.78 -29.04
C ASP A 207 51.43 18.62 -27.72
N THR A 208 51.94 17.71 -26.89
CA THR A 208 51.78 17.59 -25.42
C THR A 208 50.49 18.16 -24.82
N LEU A 209 49.52 17.28 -24.53
CA LEU A 209 48.53 17.54 -23.49
C LEU A 209 49.26 18.03 -22.22
N PRO A 210 48.79 19.09 -21.54
CA PRO A 210 49.42 19.57 -20.31
C PRO A 210 49.53 18.40 -19.32
N GLN A 211 50.73 18.12 -18.81
CA GLN A 211 50.99 17.00 -17.89
C GLN A 211 49.99 16.93 -16.72
N ALA A 212 49.44 18.08 -16.32
CA ALA A 212 48.41 18.22 -15.29
C ALA A 212 47.06 17.58 -15.67
N GLU A 213 46.59 17.73 -16.91
CA GLU A 213 45.33 17.10 -17.36
C GLU A 213 45.46 15.58 -17.46
N ILE A 214 46.63 15.09 -17.87
CA ILE A 214 46.92 13.65 -17.89
C ILE A 214 46.93 13.08 -16.46
N ALA A 215 47.57 13.77 -15.53
CA ALA A 215 47.61 13.36 -14.13
C ALA A 215 46.21 13.34 -13.49
N GLU A 216 45.38 14.35 -13.76
CA GLU A 216 44.01 14.42 -13.26
C GLU A 216 43.13 13.29 -13.84
N LEU A 217 43.30 12.96 -15.12
CA LEU A 217 42.60 11.85 -15.76
C LEU A 217 43.04 10.48 -15.21
N GLN A 218 44.33 10.31 -14.92
CA GLN A 218 44.86 9.09 -14.29
C GLN A 218 44.33 8.91 -12.86
N GLU A 219 44.25 9.99 -12.08
CA GLU A 219 43.68 9.97 -10.73
C GLU A 219 42.18 9.61 -10.77
N LYS A 220 41.41 10.26 -11.66
CA LYS A 220 39.99 9.91 -11.86
C LYS A 220 39.81 8.46 -12.28
N LEU A 221 40.65 7.95 -13.19
CA LEU A 221 40.61 6.56 -13.62
C LEU A 221 40.88 5.60 -12.46
N GLY A 222 41.90 5.86 -11.65
CA GLY A 222 42.20 5.07 -10.44
C GLY A 222 41.02 5.05 -9.46
N ASN A 223 40.44 6.21 -9.17
CA ASN A 223 39.28 6.34 -8.28
C ASN A 223 38.06 5.58 -8.82
N THR A 224 37.79 5.65 -10.14
CA THR A 224 36.69 4.89 -10.75
C THR A 224 36.92 3.39 -10.68
N MET A 225 38.14 2.91 -10.93
CA MET A 225 38.46 1.48 -10.83
C MET A 225 38.29 0.96 -9.40
N GLU A 226 38.76 1.69 -8.39
CA GLU A 226 38.60 1.29 -6.99
C GLU A 226 37.12 1.26 -6.58
N SER A 227 36.32 2.22 -7.06
CA SER A 227 34.87 2.21 -6.86
C SER A 227 34.21 0.99 -7.50
N LEU A 228 34.62 0.60 -8.71
CA LEU A 228 34.09 -0.58 -9.40
C LEU A 228 34.44 -1.89 -8.67
N TYR A 229 35.66 -2.02 -8.13
CA TYR A 229 36.03 -3.20 -7.35
C TYR A 229 35.18 -3.32 -6.08
N LYS A 230 35.00 -2.22 -5.33
CA LYS A 230 34.16 -2.20 -4.12
C LYS A 230 32.70 -2.54 -4.45
N GLU A 231 32.18 -2.05 -5.56
CA GLU A 231 30.81 -2.32 -5.96
C GLU A 231 30.63 -3.77 -6.43
N ARG A 232 31.62 -4.33 -7.13
CA ARG A 232 31.62 -5.74 -7.51
C ARG A 232 31.62 -6.67 -6.29
N GLU A 233 32.43 -6.38 -5.28
CA GLU A 233 32.47 -7.18 -4.05
C GLU A 233 31.12 -7.13 -3.30
N ARG A 234 30.48 -5.95 -3.26
CA ARG A 234 29.11 -5.82 -2.72
C ARG A 234 28.09 -6.60 -3.53
N ALA A 235 28.19 -6.58 -4.86
CA ALA A 235 27.30 -7.32 -5.74
C ALA A 235 27.43 -8.82 -5.51
N GLU A 236 28.65 -9.37 -5.49
CA GLU A 236 28.90 -10.79 -5.23
C GLU A 236 28.39 -11.22 -3.85
N LYS A 237 28.60 -10.39 -2.82
CA LYS A 237 28.02 -10.63 -1.49
C LYS A 237 26.48 -10.62 -1.52
N SER A 238 25.87 -9.65 -2.19
CA SER A 238 24.41 -9.60 -2.31
C SER A 238 23.84 -10.79 -3.07
N GLU A 239 24.52 -11.30 -4.10
CA GLU A 239 24.09 -12.49 -4.83
C GLU A 239 24.14 -13.74 -3.97
N THR A 240 25.17 -13.88 -3.14
CA THR A 240 25.27 -15.01 -2.20
C THR A 240 24.17 -14.95 -1.15
N ASP A 241 23.87 -13.77 -0.59
CA ASP A 241 22.76 -13.57 0.35
C ASP A 241 21.41 -13.89 -0.29
N VAL A 242 21.16 -13.44 -1.53
CA VAL A 242 19.93 -13.74 -2.28
C VAL A 242 19.79 -15.25 -2.52
N LYS A 243 20.87 -15.94 -2.88
CA LYS A 243 20.87 -17.41 -3.04
C LYS A 243 20.50 -18.10 -1.73
N GLN A 244 21.06 -17.68 -0.60
CA GLN A 244 20.72 -18.23 0.71
C GLN A 244 19.26 -17.97 1.11
N LEU A 245 18.76 -16.74 0.89
CA LEU A 245 17.37 -16.39 1.17
C LEU A 245 16.40 -17.21 0.32
N LYS A 246 16.72 -17.47 -0.95
CA LYS A 246 15.90 -18.31 -1.83
C LYS A 246 15.81 -19.76 -1.33
N VAL A 247 16.89 -20.29 -0.77
CA VAL A 247 16.88 -21.63 -0.14
C VAL A 247 16.00 -21.64 1.11
N LYS A 248 16.13 -20.63 1.98
CA LYS A 248 15.29 -20.50 3.18
C LYS A 248 13.81 -20.35 2.85
N LEU A 249 13.49 -19.56 1.82
CA LEU A 249 12.12 -19.37 1.34
C LEU A 249 11.50 -20.69 0.88
N LYS A 250 12.20 -21.45 0.04
CA LYS A 250 11.73 -22.77 -0.40
C LYS A 250 11.52 -23.75 0.75
N LYS A 251 12.33 -23.66 1.80
CA LYS A 251 12.15 -24.49 3.00
C LYS A 251 10.90 -24.08 3.76
N ALA A 252 10.71 -22.78 3.99
CA ALA A 252 9.52 -22.25 4.66
C ALA A 252 8.24 -22.58 3.89
N GLU A 253 8.23 -22.46 2.56
CA GLU A 253 7.09 -22.81 1.71
C GLU A 253 6.64 -24.27 1.90
N LYS A 254 7.61 -25.21 1.94
CA LYS A 254 7.33 -26.63 2.20
C LYS A 254 6.77 -26.88 3.60
N GLU A 255 7.29 -26.17 4.61
CA GLU A 255 6.78 -26.26 5.98
C GLU A 255 5.33 -25.76 6.05
N THR A 256 4.99 -24.63 5.41
CA THR A 256 3.59 -24.15 5.33
C THR A 256 2.66 -25.16 4.69
N ILE A 257 3.04 -25.78 3.56
CA ILE A 257 2.22 -26.81 2.91
C ILE A 257 1.99 -28.01 3.84
N THR A 258 3.01 -28.39 4.62
CA THR A 258 2.91 -29.50 5.57
C THR A 258 1.94 -29.17 6.71
N VAL A 259 2.02 -27.95 7.24
CA VAL A 259 1.12 -27.47 8.30
C VAL A 259 -0.32 -27.36 7.79
N ASP A 260 -0.55 -26.86 6.58
CA ASP A 260 -1.89 -26.79 5.98
C ASP A 260 -2.52 -28.18 5.82
N ASN A 261 -1.73 -29.17 5.39
CA ASN A 261 -2.20 -30.56 5.31
C ASN A 261 -2.56 -31.13 6.69
N GLN A 262 -1.77 -30.81 7.72
CA GLN A 262 -2.08 -31.22 9.10
C GLN A 262 -3.36 -30.55 9.60
N LEU A 263 -3.54 -29.25 9.36
CA LEU A 263 -4.77 -28.53 9.73
C LEU A 263 -6.00 -29.12 9.04
N SER A 264 -5.91 -29.44 7.75
CA SER A 264 -7.02 -30.09 7.03
C SER A 264 -7.38 -31.45 7.61
N ASN A 265 -6.40 -32.23 8.08
CA ASN A 265 -6.67 -33.51 8.73
C ASN A 265 -7.34 -33.33 10.10
N VAL A 266 -6.82 -32.40 10.92
CA VAL A 266 -7.42 -32.08 12.22
C VAL A 266 -8.85 -31.58 12.06
N GLU A 267 -9.13 -30.78 11.04
CA GLU A 267 -10.49 -30.31 10.75
C GLU A 267 -11.44 -31.46 10.37
N LYS A 268 -10.98 -32.44 9.60
CA LYS A 268 -11.77 -33.65 9.29
C LYS A 268 -12.05 -34.47 10.55
N GLU A 269 -11.04 -34.67 11.40
CA GLU A 269 -11.20 -35.38 12.68
C GLU A 269 -12.21 -34.65 13.58
N LEU A 270 -12.13 -33.32 13.66
CA LEU A 270 -13.07 -32.49 14.40
C LEU A 270 -14.51 -32.68 13.89
N GLN A 271 -14.71 -32.70 12.57
CA GLN A 271 -16.02 -32.93 11.97
C GLN A 271 -16.58 -34.32 12.30
N VAL A 272 -15.73 -35.36 12.31
CA VAL A 272 -16.13 -36.71 12.70
C VAL A 272 -16.54 -36.73 14.18
N ALA A 273 -15.69 -36.21 15.06
CA ALA A 273 -15.97 -36.13 16.49
C ALA A 273 -17.26 -35.33 16.79
N GLN A 274 -17.52 -34.26 16.03
CA GLN A 274 -18.73 -33.47 16.16
C GLN A 274 -19.98 -34.27 15.77
N LYS A 275 -19.93 -35.07 14.69
CA LYS A 275 -21.04 -35.96 14.31
C LYS A 275 -21.30 -37.01 15.36
N GLU A 276 -20.24 -37.66 15.87
CA GLU A 276 -20.36 -38.67 16.92
C GLU A 276 -20.97 -38.08 18.21
N ALA A 277 -20.59 -36.86 18.58
CA ALA A 277 -21.15 -36.16 19.73
C ALA A 277 -22.65 -35.87 19.55
N VAL A 278 -23.08 -35.47 18.34
CA VAL A 278 -24.51 -35.28 18.03
C VAL A 278 -25.28 -36.59 18.15
N GLU A 279 -24.78 -37.68 17.56
CA GLU A 279 -25.43 -38.99 17.65
C GLU A 279 -25.51 -39.49 19.10
N ALA A 280 -24.44 -39.30 19.89
CA ALA A 280 -24.44 -39.66 21.30
C ALA A 280 -25.50 -38.86 22.08
N ASN A 281 -25.61 -37.56 21.83
CA ASN A 281 -26.64 -36.71 22.43
C ASN A 281 -28.06 -37.15 22.06
N GLU A 282 -28.32 -37.51 20.79
CA GLU A 282 -29.61 -38.05 20.35
C GLU A 282 -29.98 -39.35 21.09
N ARG A 283 -29.01 -40.25 21.30
CA ARG A 283 -29.19 -41.48 22.06
C ARG A 283 -29.53 -41.18 23.53
N ILE A 284 -28.84 -40.23 24.16
CA ILE A 284 -29.11 -39.80 25.55
C ILE A 284 -30.54 -39.26 25.67
N VAL A 285 -30.95 -38.36 24.77
CA VAL A 285 -32.31 -37.79 24.76
C VAL A 285 -33.37 -38.89 24.60
N THR A 286 -33.11 -39.88 23.74
CA THR A 286 -34.01 -41.02 23.53
C THR A 286 -34.16 -41.87 24.81
N VAL A 287 -33.05 -42.18 25.49
CA VAL A 287 -33.07 -42.93 26.75
C VAL A 287 -33.78 -42.14 27.84
N TRP A 288 -33.50 -40.85 27.96
CA TRP A 288 -34.14 -39.97 28.93
C TRP A 288 -35.66 -39.91 28.73
N SER A 289 -36.10 -39.79 27.47
CA SER A 289 -37.53 -39.81 27.11
C SER A 289 -38.20 -41.14 27.48
N LYS A 290 -37.53 -42.28 27.28
CA LYS A 290 -38.03 -43.61 27.72
C LYS A 290 -38.11 -43.72 29.24
N MET A 291 -37.09 -43.24 29.96
CA MET A 291 -37.07 -43.20 31.43
C MET A 291 -38.23 -42.36 31.99
N GLN A 292 -38.49 -41.19 31.41
CA GLN A 292 -39.58 -40.31 31.82
C GLN A 292 -40.95 -40.98 31.65
N LYS A 293 -41.17 -41.71 30.55
CA LYS A 293 -42.40 -42.51 30.34
C LYS A 293 -42.56 -43.62 31.39
N LEU A 294 -41.48 -44.30 31.77
CA LEU A 294 -41.52 -45.34 32.80
C LEU A 294 -41.78 -44.76 34.20
N GLN A 295 -41.23 -43.59 34.52
CA GLN A 295 -41.46 -42.91 35.78
C GLN A 295 -42.90 -42.40 35.90
N SER A 296 -43.49 -41.86 34.82
CA SER A 296 -44.89 -41.43 34.78
C SER A 296 -45.91 -42.58 34.80
N ALA A 297 -45.53 -43.80 34.38
CA ALA A 297 -46.37 -44.99 34.47
C ALA A 297 -46.40 -45.65 35.88
N ARG A 298 -45.49 -45.27 36.78
CA ARG A 298 -45.34 -45.87 38.12
C ARG A 298 -46.38 -45.47 39.18
N PRO A 299 -47.12 -44.34 39.14
CA PRO A 299 -48.10 -44.01 40.18
C PRO A 299 -49.45 -44.73 40.07
N GLN A 300 -49.83 -45.26 38.90
CA GLN A 300 -51.18 -45.82 38.69
C GLN A 300 -51.36 -47.28 39.14
N LYS A 301 -50.29 -48.09 39.20
CA LYS A 301 -50.38 -49.47 39.70
C LYS A 301 -50.49 -49.60 41.22
N ARG A 302 -50.13 -48.55 41.99
CA ARG A 302 -50.29 -48.59 43.45
C ARG A 302 -51.72 -48.28 43.92
N LYS A 303 -52.44 -47.36 43.26
CA LYS A 303 -53.84 -47.09 43.60
C LYS A 303 -54.79 -48.26 43.27
N ALA A 304 -54.58 -48.95 42.14
CA ALA A 304 -55.42 -50.10 41.80
C ALA A 304 -55.20 -51.32 42.73
N LEU A 305 -54.03 -51.46 43.36
CA LEU A 305 -53.76 -52.55 44.29
C LEU A 305 -54.30 -52.25 45.71
N GLU A 306 -54.24 -50.99 46.16
CA GLU A 306 -54.84 -50.57 47.43
C GLU A 306 -56.38 -50.56 47.37
N ASP A 307 -56.98 -50.14 46.26
CA ASP A 307 -58.45 -50.16 46.10
C ASP A 307 -59.02 -51.60 46.02
N ALA A 308 -58.26 -52.55 45.45
CA ALA A 308 -58.63 -53.97 45.43
C ALA A 308 -58.52 -54.63 46.81
N SER A 309 -57.48 -54.29 47.59
CA SER A 309 -57.28 -54.80 48.96
C SER A 309 -58.34 -54.27 49.93
N THR A 310 -58.69 -52.99 49.82
CA THR A 310 -59.71 -52.36 50.68
C THR A 310 -61.12 -52.90 50.38
N SER A 311 -61.40 -53.25 49.12
CA SER A 311 -62.69 -53.82 48.70
C SER A 311 -62.89 -55.26 49.20
N GLN A 312 -61.85 -56.08 49.22
CA GLN A 312 -61.95 -57.44 49.78
C GLN A 312 -62.11 -57.45 51.30
N GLN A 313 -61.47 -56.51 52.02
CA GLN A 313 -61.60 -56.40 53.47
C GLN A 313 -62.98 -55.91 53.93
N LYS A 314 -63.71 -55.16 53.09
CA LYS A 314 -65.05 -54.64 53.38
C LYS A 314 -66.17 -55.66 53.15
N VAL A 315 -65.96 -56.65 52.28
CA VAL A 315 -66.92 -57.75 52.03
C VAL A 315 -66.88 -58.80 53.14
N ALA A 316 -65.71 -59.05 53.75
CA ALA A 316 -65.58 -59.99 54.86
C ALA A 316 -66.30 -59.55 56.15
N ARG A 317 -66.47 -58.23 56.39
CA ARG A 317 -67.15 -57.69 57.58
C ARG A 317 -68.68 -57.58 57.48
N ARG A 318 -69.30 -58.03 56.37
CA ARG A 318 -70.76 -58.01 56.18
C ARG A 318 -71.40 -59.40 56.22
N ARG A 319 -70.64 -60.43 56.62
CA ARG A 319 -71.10 -61.83 56.69
C ARG A 319 -71.07 -62.43 58.10
N ASP A 320 -70.89 -61.60 59.11
CA ASP A 320 -71.15 -61.93 60.52
C ASP A 320 -72.36 -61.12 61.01
#